data_AF-A0A2W7R4C2-F1
#
_entry.id   AF-A0A2W7R4C2-F1
#
_cell.length_a   1.000
_cell.length_b   1.000
_cell.length_c   1.000
_cell.angle_alpha   90.00
_cell.angle_beta   90.00
_cell.angle_gamma   90.00
#
_symmetry.space_group_name_H-M   'P 1'
#
loop_
_entity.id
_entity.type
_entity.pdbx_description
1 polymer ?
#
loop_
_entity_poly.entity_id
_entity_poly.type
_entity_poly.pdbx_seq_one_letter_code
_entity_poly.pdbx_strand_id
1 'polypeptide(L)'
;MKRIIFKIIIGLVAVNIVTYWWFSESSNLQIVNGKYLDFTERRLGSKWNTDTSEHIIVASCGDEFFRDLKQFERAVWKSNPKGTNYPIDLKVDNDFYQSVWQVNYDLDVLETIGIQTDTLNSRTCIIYKVCTKRTIVGLMKRIEYQYFFSNSPTDYHIMYYNRQMETSTPIYFWVLGFWVEFNGQITSLN
;
A
#
# COMPACT_ATOMS: atom_id res chain seq x y z
N MET A 1 -16.25 25.71 35.71
CA MET A 1 -15.04 25.35 34.94
C MET A 1 -14.94 23.86 34.62
N LYS A 2 -14.82 22.95 35.60
CA LYS A 2 -14.69 21.49 35.36
C LYS A 2 -15.79 20.88 34.47
N ARG A 3 -17.06 21.27 34.67
CA ARG A 3 -18.19 20.81 33.84
C ARG A 3 -18.13 21.26 32.38
N ILE A 4 -17.53 22.43 32.10
CA ILE A 4 -17.42 22.95 30.73
C ILE A 4 -16.30 22.21 29.99
N ILE A 5 -15.14 22.06 30.63
CA ILE A 5 -14.01 21.28 30.08
C ILE A 5 -14.43 19.85 29.79
N PHE A 6 -15.17 19.21 30.70
CA PHE A 6 -15.68 17.86 30.49
C PHE A 6 -16.61 17.74 29.28
N LYS A 7 -17.54 18.71 29.08
CA LYS A 7 -18.41 18.75 27.90
C LYS A 7 -17.61 18.91 26.60
N ILE A 8 -16.55 19.72 26.61
CA ILE A 8 -15.68 19.92 25.46
C ILE A 8 -14.96 18.61 25.11
N ILE A 9 -14.41 17.90 26.10
CA ILE A 9 -13.74 16.61 25.89
C ILE A 9 -14.71 15.59 25.29
N ILE A 10 -15.93 15.47 25.82
CA ILE A 10 -16.94 14.57 25.26
C ILE A 10 -17.28 14.94 23.82
N GLY A 11 -17.46 16.24 23.54
CA GLY A 11 -17.72 16.73 22.19
C GLY A 11 -16.61 16.33 21.22
N LEU A 12 -15.34 16.47 21.62
CA LEU A 12 -14.20 16.06 20.82
C LEU A 12 -14.16 14.55 20.58
N VAL A 13 -14.46 13.74 21.60
CA VAL A 13 -14.54 12.27 21.45
C VAL A 13 -15.66 11.89 20.47
N ALA A 14 -16.83 12.50 20.60
CA ALA A 14 -17.95 12.25 19.69
C ALA A 14 -17.60 12.62 18.25
N VAL A 15 -17.00 13.80 18.03
CA VAL A 15 -16.54 14.23 16.69
C VAL A 15 -15.49 13.27 16.15
N ASN A 16 -14.54 12.82 16.97
CA ASN A 16 -13.49 11.89 16.55
C ASN A 16 -14.08 10.53 16.09
N ILE A 17 -15.06 9.99 16.83
CA ILE A 17 -15.77 8.75 16.45
C ILE A 17 -16.55 8.94 15.15
N VAL A 18 -17.34 10.01 15.04
CA VAL A 18 -18.16 10.29 13.86
C VAL A 18 -17.28 10.48 12.62
N THR A 19 -16.18 11.22 12.75
CA THR A 19 -15.23 11.41 11.65
C THR A 19 -14.54 10.11 11.27
N TYR A 20 -14.20 9.23 12.23
CA TYR A 20 -13.64 7.92 11.94
C TYR A 20 -14.56 7.11 11.03
N TRP A 21 -15.84 7.06 11.38
CA TRP A 21 -16.83 6.29 10.62
C TRP A 21 -17.00 6.83 9.19
N TRP A 22 -16.94 8.15 9.00
CA TRP A 22 -17.14 8.76 7.69
C TRP A 22 -15.89 8.80 6.81
N PHE A 23 -14.73 9.05 7.39
CA PHE A 23 -13.54 9.46 6.62
C PHE A 23 -12.38 8.48 6.69
N SER A 24 -12.40 7.47 7.57
CA SER A 24 -11.27 6.56 7.77
C SER A 24 -10.85 5.86 6.47
N GLU A 25 -11.80 5.32 5.71
CA GLU A 25 -11.52 4.62 4.45
C GLU A 25 -10.93 5.56 3.39
N SER A 26 -11.48 6.77 3.24
CA SER A 26 -10.95 7.75 2.29
C SER A 26 -9.54 8.20 2.66
N SER A 27 -9.30 8.46 3.95
CA SER A 27 -7.97 8.83 4.46
C SER A 27 -6.96 7.69 4.30
N ASN A 28 -7.36 6.42 4.48
CA ASN A 28 -6.51 5.25 4.20
C ASN A 28 -5.98 5.26 2.78
N LEU A 29 -6.90 5.43 1.83
CA LEU A 29 -6.58 5.38 0.41
C LEU A 29 -5.65 6.52 0.01
N GLN A 30 -5.85 7.73 0.55
CA GLN A 30 -4.95 8.85 0.30
C GLN A 30 -3.52 8.56 0.77
N ILE A 31 -3.34 7.96 1.94
CA ILE A 31 -2.02 7.61 2.47
C ILE A 31 -1.36 6.53 1.61
N VAL A 32 -2.09 5.47 1.29
CA VAL A 32 -1.56 4.36 0.47
C VAL A 32 -1.17 4.85 -0.93
N ASN A 33 -1.97 5.71 -1.53
CA ASN A 33 -1.65 6.33 -2.82
C ASN A 33 -0.44 7.25 -2.68
N GLY A 34 -0.38 8.10 -1.66
CA GLY A 34 0.75 8.99 -1.40
C GLY A 34 2.07 8.22 -1.29
N LYS A 35 2.10 7.15 -0.50
CA LYS A 35 3.30 6.29 -0.38
C LYS A 35 3.72 5.63 -1.70
N TYR A 36 2.76 5.27 -2.55
CA TYR A 36 3.06 4.75 -3.89
C TYR A 36 3.64 5.83 -4.82
N LEU A 37 3.08 7.05 -4.76
CA LEU A 37 3.59 8.20 -5.52
C LEU A 37 5.02 8.53 -5.10
N ASP A 38 5.29 8.60 -3.79
CA ASP A 38 6.63 8.85 -3.26
C ASP A 38 7.65 7.81 -3.74
N PHE A 39 7.28 6.52 -3.71
CA PHE A 39 8.11 5.44 -4.25
C PHE A 39 8.38 5.64 -5.75
N THR A 40 7.33 5.96 -6.52
CA THR A 40 7.45 6.16 -7.97
C THR A 40 8.33 7.35 -8.31
N GLU A 41 8.20 8.45 -7.58
CA GLU A 41 9.02 9.66 -7.77
C GLU A 41 10.49 9.38 -7.46
N ARG A 42 10.80 8.74 -6.32
CA ARG A 42 12.17 8.33 -5.97
C ARG A 42 12.79 7.46 -7.06
N ARG A 43 12.00 6.53 -7.59
CA ARG A 43 12.42 5.61 -8.63
C ARG A 43 12.70 6.33 -9.95
N LEU A 44 11.79 7.18 -10.44
CA LEU A 44 11.95 7.91 -11.69
C LEU A 44 13.09 8.95 -11.64
N GLY A 45 13.39 9.48 -10.44
CA GLY A 45 14.57 10.32 -10.23
C GLY A 45 15.91 9.58 -10.36
N SER A 46 15.90 8.24 -10.40
CA SER A 46 17.09 7.43 -10.64
C SER A 46 17.43 7.37 -12.13
N LYS A 47 18.68 7.70 -12.47
CA LYS A 47 19.23 7.63 -13.84
C LYS A 47 19.14 6.26 -14.50
N TRP A 48 18.87 5.21 -13.72
CA TRP A 48 18.79 3.82 -14.19
C TRP A 48 17.37 3.36 -14.50
N ASN A 49 16.35 4.18 -14.18
CA ASN A 49 14.93 3.79 -14.18
C ASN A 49 14.04 4.75 -14.98
N THR A 50 14.60 5.41 -16.00
CA THR A 50 13.90 6.42 -16.79
C THR A 50 12.84 5.79 -17.71
N ASP A 51 11.57 6.18 -17.53
CA ASP A 51 10.42 5.98 -18.44
C ASP A 51 10.42 4.66 -19.24
N THR A 52 10.23 3.54 -18.56
CA THR A 52 10.05 2.23 -19.22
C THR A 52 8.60 1.77 -19.12
N SER A 53 8.19 0.88 -20.04
CA SER A 53 6.88 0.22 -19.95
C SER A 53 6.86 -0.65 -18.68
N GLU A 54 5.94 -0.35 -17.78
CA GLU A 54 5.89 -0.94 -16.46
C GLU A 54 4.67 -1.84 -16.29
N HIS A 55 4.94 -3.01 -15.72
CA HIS A 55 3.94 -3.94 -15.26
C HIS A 55 3.73 -3.74 -13.76
N ILE A 56 2.58 -3.21 -13.36
CA ILE A 56 2.30 -2.88 -11.95
C ILE A 56 1.40 -3.94 -11.33
N ILE A 57 1.89 -4.59 -10.29
CA ILE A 57 1.15 -5.55 -9.47
C ILE A 57 0.85 -4.89 -8.13
N VAL A 58 -0.42 -4.80 -7.78
CA VAL A 58 -0.86 -4.38 -6.44
C VAL A 58 -1.43 -5.54 -5.65
N ALA A 59 -1.10 -5.58 -4.37
CA ALA A 59 -1.58 -6.59 -3.44
C ALA A 59 -1.94 -5.97 -2.08
N SER A 60 -2.99 -6.50 -1.45
CA SER A 60 -3.42 -6.11 -0.10
C SER A 60 -3.60 -7.33 0.79
N CYS A 61 -3.22 -7.24 2.07
CA CYS A 61 -3.68 -8.23 3.06
C CYS A 61 -5.12 -7.90 3.46
N GLY A 62 -6.08 -8.64 2.88
CA GLY A 62 -7.51 -8.39 3.09
C GLY A 62 -8.05 -7.26 2.22
N ASP A 63 -9.31 -6.90 2.46
CA ASP A 63 -10.07 -5.98 1.62
C ASP A 63 -9.96 -4.51 2.03
N GLU A 64 -9.05 -4.13 2.94
CA GLU A 64 -8.94 -2.74 3.43
C GLU A 64 -8.41 -1.76 2.38
N PHE A 65 -7.55 -2.23 1.48
CA PHE A 65 -6.91 -1.40 0.46
C PHE A 65 -7.34 -1.82 -0.95
N PHE A 66 -7.30 -0.87 -1.88
CA PHE A 66 -7.58 -1.09 -3.31
C PHE A 66 -8.99 -1.61 -3.65
N ARG A 67 -9.99 -1.45 -2.76
CA ARG A 67 -11.41 -1.78 -3.04
C ARG A 67 -11.95 -1.14 -4.33
N ASP A 68 -11.59 0.13 -4.55
CA ASP A 68 -11.88 0.85 -5.79
C ASP A 68 -10.57 1.06 -6.57
N LEU A 69 -10.25 0.11 -7.44
CA LEU A 69 -9.06 0.16 -8.29
C LEU A 69 -8.97 1.42 -9.13
N LYS A 70 -10.11 2.01 -9.55
CA LYS A 70 -10.11 3.21 -10.41
C LYS A 70 -9.46 4.40 -9.73
N GLN A 71 -9.49 4.47 -8.39
CA GLN A 71 -8.80 5.53 -7.65
C GLN A 71 -7.30 5.31 -7.63
N PHE A 72 -6.85 4.07 -7.45
CA PHE A 72 -5.43 3.73 -7.50
C PHE A 72 -4.86 3.88 -8.92
N GLU A 73 -5.56 3.39 -9.93
CA GLU A 73 -5.20 3.56 -11.34
C GLU A 73 -4.96 5.03 -11.67
N ARG A 74 -5.86 5.92 -11.25
CA ARG A 74 -5.67 7.37 -11.44
C ARG A 74 -4.39 7.91 -10.80
N ALA A 75 -3.95 7.36 -9.66
CA ALA A 75 -2.68 7.74 -9.05
C ALA A 75 -1.50 7.25 -9.89
N VAL A 76 -1.56 6.00 -10.38
CA VAL A 76 -0.57 5.40 -11.29
C VAL A 76 -0.41 6.21 -12.58
N TRP A 77 -1.52 6.51 -13.27
CA TRP A 77 -1.50 7.29 -14.51
C TRP A 77 -0.89 8.68 -14.33
N LYS A 78 -1.08 9.28 -13.14
CA LYS A 78 -0.50 10.59 -12.82
C LYS A 78 0.99 10.52 -12.52
N SER A 79 1.48 9.45 -11.89
CA SER A 79 2.89 9.35 -11.49
C SER A 79 3.83 9.00 -12.65
N ASN A 80 3.34 8.25 -13.64
CA ASN A 80 4.12 7.89 -14.83
C ASN A 80 3.27 8.04 -16.11
N PRO A 81 3.01 9.28 -16.58
CA PRO A 81 2.14 9.52 -17.73
C PRO A 81 2.77 9.13 -19.08
N LYS A 82 4.09 8.94 -19.14
CA LYS A 82 4.83 8.56 -20.35
C LYS A 82 5.08 7.06 -20.45
N GLY A 83 5.08 6.34 -19.34
CA GLY A 83 5.15 4.89 -19.31
C GLY A 83 3.91 4.27 -19.93
N THR A 84 4.10 3.28 -20.81
CA THR A 84 3.01 2.39 -21.21
C THR A 84 2.72 1.49 -20.02
N ASN A 85 1.82 1.94 -19.14
CA ASN A 85 1.33 1.15 -18.02
C ASN A 85 0.45 0.04 -18.60
N TYR A 86 1.00 -1.18 -18.62
CA TYR A 86 0.19 -2.34 -18.92
C TYR A 86 -0.40 -2.79 -17.59
N PRO A 87 -1.71 -2.59 -17.34
CA PRO A 87 -2.36 -3.32 -16.26
C PRO A 87 -2.08 -4.80 -16.54
N ILE A 88 -1.46 -5.50 -15.60
CA ILE A 88 -1.31 -6.93 -15.78
C ILE A 88 -2.69 -7.55 -15.56
N ASP A 89 -3.31 -7.96 -16.64
CA ASP A 89 -4.38 -8.96 -16.62
C ASP A 89 -3.65 -10.32 -16.59
N LEU A 90 -3.26 -10.78 -15.40
CA LEU A 90 -2.73 -12.13 -15.26
C LEU A 90 -3.90 -13.08 -15.56
N LYS A 91 -3.82 -13.87 -16.62
CA LYS A 91 -4.78 -14.95 -16.86
C LYS A 91 -4.01 -16.25 -16.72
N VAL A 92 -4.26 -16.97 -15.64
CA VAL A 92 -3.91 -18.40 -15.56
C VAL A 92 -5.18 -19.17 -15.89
N ASP A 93 -5.07 -20.12 -16.80
CA ASP A 93 -6.20 -20.93 -17.24
C ASP A 93 -6.97 -21.48 -16.04
N ASN A 94 -8.29 -21.31 -16.12
CA ASN A 94 -9.35 -21.69 -15.18
C ASN A 94 -9.63 -20.86 -13.92
N ASP A 95 -8.96 -19.76 -13.60
CA ASP A 95 -9.52 -18.76 -12.67
C ASP A 95 -8.90 -17.37 -12.88
N PHE A 96 -9.78 -16.38 -13.02
CA PHE A 96 -9.50 -14.97 -13.29
C PHE A 96 -8.48 -14.34 -12.33
N TYR A 97 -7.55 -13.50 -12.82
CA TYR A 97 -6.87 -12.53 -11.97
C TYR A 97 -7.39 -11.14 -12.28
N GLN A 98 -8.04 -10.58 -11.29
CA GLN A 98 -8.14 -9.15 -11.11
C GLN A 98 -7.66 -8.92 -9.70
N SER A 99 -6.62 -8.08 -9.52
CA SER A 99 -6.18 -7.53 -8.23
C SER A 99 -6.41 -8.49 -7.05
N VAL A 100 -5.48 -9.43 -6.82
CA VAL A 100 -5.55 -10.53 -5.83
C VAL A 100 -6.65 -10.34 -4.77
N TRP A 101 -7.87 -10.75 -5.13
CA TRP A 101 -9.07 -10.71 -4.31
C TRP A 101 -9.09 -12.01 -3.54
N GLN A 102 -8.57 -12.03 -2.31
CA GLN A 102 -8.93 -13.06 -1.35
C GLN A 102 -8.70 -12.56 0.08
N VAL A 103 -9.76 -12.66 0.90
CA VAL A 103 -9.82 -12.14 2.27
C VAL A 103 -9.01 -12.99 3.26
N ASN A 104 -8.51 -14.16 2.84
CA ASN A 104 -7.64 -15.03 3.65
C ASN A 104 -6.70 -15.81 2.74
N TYR A 105 -5.42 -15.44 2.71
CA TYR A 105 -4.36 -16.33 2.25
C TYR A 105 -3.65 -16.93 3.47
N ASP A 106 -3.42 -18.24 3.43
CA ASP A 106 -2.44 -18.93 4.29
C ASP A 106 -1.00 -18.85 3.73
N LEU A 107 -0.82 -18.33 2.49
CA LEU A 107 0.47 -18.19 1.80
C LEU A 107 0.77 -16.74 1.41
N ASP A 108 2.04 -16.36 1.38
CA ASP A 108 2.43 -14.98 1.06
C ASP A 108 2.07 -14.66 -0.41
N VAL A 109 1.38 -13.55 -0.66
CA VAL A 109 1.10 -13.06 -2.03
C VAL A 109 2.40 -12.92 -2.85
N LEU A 110 3.51 -12.57 -2.19
CA LEU A 110 4.83 -12.52 -2.80
C LEU A 110 5.38 -13.90 -3.16
N GLU A 111 5.02 -14.94 -2.42
CA GLU A 111 5.37 -16.33 -2.72
C GLU A 111 4.56 -16.85 -3.91
N THR A 112 3.27 -16.47 -4.00
CA THR A 112 2.41 -16.82 -5.15
C THR A 112 2.86 -16.10 -6.42
N ILE A 113 3.21 -14.81 -6.33
CA ILE A 113 3.88 -14.09 -7.42
C ILE A 113 5.17 -14.83 -7.80
N GLY A 114 5.98 -15.22 -6.81
CA GLY A 114 7.17 -16.04 -6.99
C GLY A 114 6.92 -17.26 -7.88
N ILE A 115 5.95 -18.10 -7.52
CA ILE A 115 5.63 -19.34 -8.26
C ILE A 115 5.19 -19.05 -9.72
N GLN A 116 4.66 -17.86 -10.02
CA GLN A 116 4.12 -17.48 -11.33
C GLN A 116 5.07 -16.61 -12.18
N THR A 117 6.29 -16.35 -11.71
CA THR A 117 7.22 -15.34 -12.27
C THR A 117 7.91 -15.70 -13.59
N ASP A 118 7.72 -16.89 -14.17
CA ASP A 118 8.28 -17.21 -15.50
C ASP A 118 7.89 -16.19 -16.60
N THR A 119 6.74 -15.53 -16.44
CA THR A 119 6.30 -14.44 -17.32
C THR A 119 6.95 -13.08 -17.01
N LEU A 120 7.33 -12.82 -15.76
CA LEU A 120 7.95 -11.57 -15.29
C LEU A 120 9.44 -11.47 -15.63
N ASN A 121 10.12 -12.60 -15.83
CA ASN A 121 11.53 -12.67 -16.22
C ASN A 121 11.89 -11.85 -17.48
N SER A 122 10.89 -11.54 -18.33
CA SER A 122 11.08 -10.84 -19.60
C SER A 122 10.82 -9.32 -19.56
N ARG A 123 10.34 -8.74 -18.43
CA ARG A 123 9.85 -7.35 -18.39
C ARG A 123 10.24 -6.59 -17.11
N THR A 124 10.13 -5.26 -17.19
CA THR A 124 10.21 -4.36 -16.02
C THR A 124 8.92 -4.46 -15.22
N CYS A 125 9.03 -4.65 -13.89
CA CYS A 125 7.87 -4.83 -13.01
C CYS A 125 7.99 -3.98 -11.74
N ILE A 126 6.85 -3.46 -11.29
CA ILE A 126 6.64 -2.85 -9.98
C ILE A 126 5.69 -3.74 -9.19
N ILE A 127 6.08 -4.17 -8.00
CA ILE A 127 5.17 -4.83 -7.06
C ILE A 127 4.98 -3.90 -5.86
N TYR A 128 3.71 -3.62 -5.54
CA TYR A 128 3.32 -2.82 -4.41
C TYR A 128 2.33 -3.58 -3.53
N LYS A 129 2.80 -4.04 -2.37
CA LYS A 129 2.00 -4.80 -1.40
C LYS A 129 1.79 -3.98 -0.14
N VAL A 130 0.56 -3.99 0.36
CA VAL A 130 0.15 -3.22 1.53
C VAL A 130 -0.61 -4.12 2.50
N CYS A 131 -0.20 -4.15 3.76
CA CYS A 131 -0.77 -5.06 4.75
C CYS A 131 -0.98 -4.38 6.10
N THR A 132 -2.19 -4.47 6.65
CA THR A 132 -2.44 -4.03 8.01
C THR A 132 -1.92 -5.07 9.00
N LYS A 133 -0.92 -4.70 9.81
CA LYS A 133 -0.30 -5.60 10.79
C LYS A 133 -1.01 -5.59 12.14
N ARG A 134 -1.55 -4.44 12.53
CA ARG A 134 -2.23 -4.25 13.81
C ARG A 134 -3.13 -3.02 13.73
N THR A 135 -4.34 -3.14 14.27
CA THR A 135 -5.31 -2.05 14.31
C THR A 135 -5.97 -1.97 15.69
N ILE A 136 -6.10 -0.75 16.20
CA ILE A 136 -7.02 -0.39 17.27
C ILE A 136 -8.05 0.55 16.64
N VAL A 137 -9.27 0.06 16.49
CA VAL A 137 -10.37 0.77 15.83
C VAL A 137 -10.56 2.15 16.45
N GLY A 138 -10.59 3.19 15.61
CA GLY A 138 -10.79 4.57 16.05
C GLY A 138 -9.55 5.27 16.65
N LEU A 139 -8.40 4.59 16.73
CA LEU A 139 -7.23 5.13 17.42
C LEU A 139 -5.95 5.02 16.61
N MET A 140 -5.54 3.80 16.26
CA MET A 140 -4.24 3.57 15.66
C MET A 140 -4.23 2.38 14.73
N LYS A 141 -3.32 2.39 13.77
CA LYS A 141 -3.01 1.22 12.95
C LYS A 141 -1.56 1.20 12.53
N ARG A 142 -1.04 0.02 12.24
CA ARG A 142 0.28 -0.19 11.66
C ARG A 142 0.10 -0.82 10.29
N ILE A 143 0.63 -0.15 9.28
CA ILE A 143 0.59 -0.64 7.90
C ILE A 143 2.01 -1.02 7.50
N GLU A 144 2.17 -2.23 6.99
CA GLU A 144 3.35 -2.68 6.30
C GLU A 144 3.20 -2.39 4.81
N TYR A 145 4.21 -1.75 4.24
CA TYR A 145 4.37 -1.55 2.83
C TYR A 145 5.60 -2.33 2.36
N GLN A 146 5.44 -3.06 1.26
CA GLN A 146 6.51 -3.77 0.58
C GLN A 146 6.52 -3.30 -0.87
N TYR A 147 7.67 -2.78 -1.31
CA TYR A 147 7.85 -2.25 -2.65
C TYR A 147 8.98 -2.99 -3.35
N PHE A 148 8.78 -3.16 -4.65
CA PHE A 148 9.75 -3.76 -5.52
C PHE A 148 9.71 -3.07 -6.88
N PHE A 149 10.89 -2.85 -7.44
CA PHE A 149 11.07 -2.49 -8.83
C PHE A 149 12.24 -3.29 -9.39
N SER A 150 12.09 -3.79 -10.61
CA SER A 150 13.21 -4.37 -11.33
C SER A 150 13.20 -4.02 -12.80
N ASN A 151 14.39 -3.79 -13.34
CA ASN A 151 14.67 -3.62 -14.76
C ASN A 151 14.92 -4.99 -15.41
N SER A 152 14.35 -5.20 -16.60
CA SER A 152 14.53 -6.44 -17.36
C SER A 152 16.01 -6.73 -17.71
N PRO A 153 16.45 -8.02 -17.71
CA PRO A 153 15.73 -9.19 -17.23
C PRO A 153 15.75 -9.28 -15.71
N THR A 154 14.59 -9.56 -15.11
CA THR A 154 14.37 -9.53 -13.66
C THR A 154 14.34 -10.95 -13.11
N ASP A 155 15.20 -11.28 -12.15
CA ASP A 155 15.00 -12.47 -11.31
C ASP A 155 14.40 -12.04 -9.97
N TYR A 156 13.06 -12.05 -9.91
CA TYR A 156 12.30 -11.71 -8.71
C TYR A 156 12.70 -12.57 -7.51
N HIS A 157 12.97 -13.87 -7.73
CA HIS A 157 13.36 -14.79 -6.66
C HIS A 157 14.68 -14.38 -6.04
N ILE A 158 15.70 -14.09 -6.86
CA ILE A 158 17.00 -13.64 -6.37
C ILE A 158 16.85 -12.36 -5.55
N MET A 159 16.06 -11.39 -6.02
CA MET A 159 15.88 -10.13 -5.31
C MET A 159 15.11 -10.31 -3.99
N TYR A 160 14.08 -11.15 -3.95
CA TYR A 160 13.34 -11.50 -2.73
C TYR A 160 14.26 -12.17 -1.70
N TYR A 161 14.96 -13.24 -2.09
CA TYR A 161 15.84 -13.99 -1.19
C TYR A 161 17.05 -13.16 -0.73
N ASN A 162 17.56 -12.27 -1.58
CA ASN A 162 18.63 -11.34 -1.22
C ASN A 162 18.14 -10.10 -0.45
N ARG A 163 16.86 -10.04 -0.07
CA ARG A 163 16.25 -8.92 0.68
C ARG A 163 16.43 -7.56 0.01
N GLN A 164 16.33 -7.53 -1.31
CA GLN A 164 16.46 -6.31 -2.12
C GLN A 164 15.12 -5.57 -2.28
N MET A 165 14.10 -5.93 -1.48
CA MET A 165 12.80 -5.27 -1.44
C MET A 165 12.78 -4.17 -0.38
N GLU A 166 12.27 -3.00 -0.75
CA GLU A 166 12.09 -1.90 0.20
C GLU A 166 10.87 -2.20 1.07
N THR A 167 11.06 -2.19 2.40
CA THR A 167 9.99 -2.48 3.35
C THR A 167 9.88 -1.32 4.35
N SER A 168 8.66 -0.90 4.66
CA SER A 168 8.37 0.16 5.63
C SER A 168 7.14 -0.19 6.46
N THR A 169 7.17 0.04 7.78
CA THR A 169 6.08 -0.33 8.71
C THR A 169 5.61 0.83 9.60
N PRO A 170 5.22 1.98 9.02
CA PRO A 170 4.82 3.14 9.79
C PRO A 170 3.54 2.89 10.59
N ILE A 171 3.38 3.72 11.63
CA ILE A 171 2.23 3.69 12.51
C ILE A 171 1.44 4.97 12.29
N TYR A 172 0.13 4.82 12.18
CA TYR A 172 -0.79 5.91 11.96
C TYR A 172 -1.73 6.05 13.14
N PHE A 173 -1.98 7.29 13.55
CA PHE A 173 -2.99 7.63 14.55
C PHE A 173 -4.15 8.36 13.91
N TRP A 174 -5.36 8.06 14.37
CA TRP A 174 -6.56 8.73 13.91
C TRP A 174 -6.76 10.04 14.68
N VAL A 175 -6.76 11.15 13.95
CA VAL A 175 -6.92 12.50 14.51
C VAL A 175 -7.92 13.27 13.67
N LEU A 176 -9.11 13.48 14.24
CA LEU A 176 -10.12 14.44 13.74
C LEU A 176 -10.40 14.36 12.23
N GLY A 177 -10.50 13.16 11.65
CA GLY A 177 -10.77 12.99 10.22
C GLY A 177 -9.62 12.46 9.38
N PHE A 178 -8.41 12.36 9.95
CA PHE A 178 -7.22 11.96 9.20
C PHE A 178 -6.38 10.96 9.95
N TRP A 179 -5.80 10.02 9.21
CA TRP A 179 -4.69 9.21 9.68
C TRP A 179 -3.39 10.00 9.58
N VAL A 180 -2.67 10.12 10.70
CA VAL A 180 -1.42 10.87 10.78
C VAL A 180 -0.29 9.90 11.07
N GLU A 181 0.75 9.92 10.22
CA GLU A 181 1.94 9.10 10.40
C GLU A 181 2.73 9.55 11.63
N PHE A 182 3.10 8.60 12.47
CA PHE A 182 3.98 8.81 13.61
C PHE A 182 5.43 8.58 13.20
N ASN A 183 6.20 9.66 13.15
CA ASN A 183 7.62 9.64 12.79
C ASN A 183 8.56 9.37 13.98
N GLY A 184 8.04 9.09 15.17
CA GLY A 184 8.83 8.86 16.38
C GLY A 184 9.30 7.41 16.53
N GLN A 185 10.40 7.22 17.26
CA GLN A 185 10.78 5.89 17.75
C GLN A 185 9.83 5.47 18.86
N ILE A 186 9.17 4.31 18.74
CA ILE A 186 8.53 3.69 19.90
C ILE A 186 9.65 3.06 20.72
N THR A 187 10.10 3.78 21.74
CA THR A 187 10.75 3.13 22.87
C THR A 187 9.71 2.22 23.52
N SER A 188 9.91 0.91 23.40
CA SER A 188 9.12 -0.08 24.13
C SER A 188 9.09 0.30 25.60
N LEU A 189 7.91 0.60 26.14
CA LEU A 189 7.68 0.53 27.57
C LEU A 189 7.64 -0.95 27.91
N ASN A 190 8.79 -1.47 28.37
CA ASN A 190 8.87 -2.75 29.06
C ASN A 190 8.06 -2.70 30.37
#